data_AF-A0A0R3MPR8-F1
#
_entry.id   AF-A0A0R3MPR8-F1
#
_cell.length_a   1.000
_cell.length_b   1.000
_cell.length_c   1.000
_cell.angle_alpha   90.00
_cell.angle_beta   90.00
_cell.angle_gamma   90.00
#
_symmetry.space_group_name_H-M   'P 1'
#
loop_
_entity.id
_entity.type
_entity.pdbx_description
1 polymer ?
#
loop_
_entity_poly.entity_id
_entity_poly.type
_entity_poly.pdbx_seq_one_letter_code
_entity_poly.pdbx_strand_id
1 'polypeptide(L)'
;MGDFFWDVATSFPALGLNGLLLLVAGVVGWFPLLKYLPGIGSYVPAARLVAVMVALLICFLVGFRVADEREEAKNLRATLAAREADLENSRKARADDALRSAAIERGADARSKSDAEYISALEASSACPFDPGDARGGRPGGLRPFSAGGASRSLAPAPAGAR
;
A
#
# COMPACT_ATOMS: atom_id res chain seq x y z
N MET A 1 -23.12 11.69 2.25
CA MET A 1 -24.05 11.91 3.39
C MET A 1 -24.78 10.62 3.80
N GLY A 2 -25.11 9.72 2.86
CA GLY A 2 -25.72 8.42 3.20
C GLY A 2 -24.84 7.55 4.11
N ASP A 3 -23.53 7.56 3.90
CA ASP A 3 -22.60 6.72 4.67
C ASP A 3 -22.58 7.08 6.16
N PHE A 4 -22.64 8.38 6.47
CA PHE A 4 -22.66 8.87 7.86
C PHE A 4 -23.95 8.47 8.60
N PHE A 5 -25.09 8.44 7.89
CA PHE A 5 -26.35 7.98 8.47
C PHE A 5 -26.28 6.48 8.79
N TRP A 6 -25.76 5.68 7.87
CA TRP A 6 -25.62 4.24 8.07
C TRP A 6 -24.62 3.92 9.17
N ASP A 7 -23.48 4.61 9.23
CA ASP A 7 -22.45 4.44 10.25
C ASP A 7 -22.96 4.78 11.66
N VAL A 8 -23.80 5.83 11.78
CA VAL A 8 -24.47 6.16 13.04
C VAL A 8 -25.58 5.15 13.37
N ALA A 9 -26.36 4.70 12.37
CA ALA A 9 -27.45 3.75 12.56
C ALA A 9 -26.97 2.34 12.94
N THR A 10 -25.79 1.91 12.46
CA THR A 10 -25.15 0.62 12.78
C THR A 10 -24.14 0.70 13.93
N SER A 11 -24.02 1.87 14.55
CA SER A 11 -23.15 2.08 15.70
C SER A 11 -23.56 1.18 16.89
N PHE A 12 -22.56 0.74 17.68
CA PHE A 12 -22.77 -0.05 18.91
C PHE A 12 -23.86 0.50 19.86
N PRO A 13 -23.97 1.82 20.11
CA PRO A 13 -25.05 2.33 20.95
C PRO A 13 -26.44 2.20 20.30
N ALA A 14 -26.56 2.36 18.98
CA ALA A 14 -27.84 2.20 18.28
C ALA A 14 -28.34 0.75 18.29
N LEU A 15 -27.42 -0.21 18.08
CA LEU A 15 -27.71 -1.64 18.23
C LEU A 15 -28.05 -2.01 19.68
N GLY A 16 -27.33 -1.46 20.66
CA GLY A 16 -27.61 -1.66 22.08
C GLY A 16 -28.99 -1.15 22.48
N LEU A 17 -29.38 0.03 21.99
CA LEU A 17 -30.68 0.63 22.27
C LEU A 17 -31.82 -0.16 21.61
N ASN A 18 -31.65 -0.61 20.36
CA ASN A 18 -32.61 -1.50 19.69
C ASN A 18 -32.72 -2.86 20.41
N GLY A 19 -31.60 -3.42 20.87
CA GLY A 19 -31.58 -4.66 21.66
C GLY A 19 -32.30 -4.52 23.00
N LEU A 20 -32.13 -3.39 23.70
CA LEU A 20 -32.86 -3.07 24.91
C LEU A 20 -34.36 -2.95 24.64
N LEU A 21 -34.74 -2.27 23.55
CA LEU A 21 -36.13 -2.07 23.15
C LEU A 21 -36.80 -3.39 22.78
N LEU A 22 -36.06 -4.29 22.11
CA LEU A 22 -36.49 -5.66 21.84
C LEU A 22 -36.71 -6.44 23.15
N LEU A 23 -35.79 -6.34 24.12
CA LEU A 23 -35.88 -7.04 25.39
C LEU A 23 -37.13 -6.58 26.15
N VAL A 24 -37.35 -5.27 26.25
CA VAL A 24 -38.54 -4.69 26.89
C VAL A 24 -39.82 -5.12 26.18
N ALA A 25 -39.87 -5.00 24.85
CA ALA A 25 -41.05 -5.40 24.07
C ALA A 25 -41.31 -6.92 24.13
N GLY A 26 -40.26 -7.74 24.18
CA GLY A 26 -40.34 -9.19 24.35
C GLY A 26 -40.84 -9.59 25.72
N VAL A 27 -40.33 -8.98 26.79
CA VAL A 27 -40.82 -9.20 28.15
C VAL A 27 -42.29 -8.82 28.26
N VAL A 28 -42.69 -7.63 27.79
CA VAL A 28 -44.09 -7.18 27.84
C VAL A 28 -45.02 -8.02 26.96
N GLY A 29 -44.57 -8.40 25.76
CA GLY A 29 -45.38 -9.14 24.80
C GLY A 29 -45.49 -10.65 25.09
N TRP A 30 -44.50 -11.24 25.75
CA TRP A 30 -44.43 -12.69 26.00
C TRP A 30 -44.74 -13.09 27.44
N PHE A 31 -44.75 -12.17 28.41
CA PHE A 31 -45.21 -12.50 29.76
C PHE A 31 -46.74 -12.64 29.80
N PRO A 32 -47.28 -13.84 30.10
CA PRO A 32 -48.72 -14.07 30.14
C PRO A 32 -49.40 -13.40 31.35
N LEU A 33 -48.65 -13.05 32.39
CA LEU A 33 -49.18 -12.44 33.62
C LEU A 33 -49.64 -10.98 33.44
N LEU A 34 -49.08 -10.22 32.47
CA LEU A 34 -49.49 -8.83 32.25
C LEU A 34 -50.90 -8.69 31.66
N LYS A 35 -51.47 -9.79 31.16
CA LYS A 35 -52.82 -9.83 30.58
C LYS A 35 -53.93 -9.62 31.63
N TYR A 36 -53.61 -9.81 32.92
CA TYR A 36 -54.54 -9.63 34.04
C TYR A 36 -54.54 -8.22 34.63
N LEU A 37 -53.65 -7.33 34.16
CA LEU A 37 -53.61 -5.93 34.60
C LEU A 37 -54.56 -5.07 33.74
N PRO A 38 -55.60 -4.45 34.33
CA PRO A 38 -56.68 -3.76 33.61
C PRO A 38 -56.28 -2.48 32.84
N GLY A 39 -54.99 -2.11 32.82
CA GLY A 39 -54.48 -1.01 32.00
C GLY A 39 -53.52 -1.43 30.87
N ILE A 40 -52.98 -2.64 30.89
CA ILE A 40 -51.87 -3.06 30.00
C ILE A 40 -52.30 -4.17 29.03
N GLY A 41 -53.36 -4.92 29.35
CA GLY A 41 -53.82 -6.06 28.55
C GLY A 41 -54.13 -5.75 27.08
N SER A 42 -54.59 -4.55 26.74
CA SER A 42 -54.87 -4.11 25.36
C SER A 42 -53.61 -3.80 24.54
N TYR A 43 -52.48 -3.52 25.20
CA TYR A 43 -51.21 -3.16 24.55
C TYR A 43 -50.36 -4.37 24.20
N VAL A 44 -50.65 -5.54 24.76
CA VAL A 44 -49.92 -6.81 24.52
C VAL A 44 -49.82 -7.19 23.03
N PRO A 45 -50.89 -7.15 22.19
CA PRO A 45 -50.77 -7.46 20.77
C PRO A 45 -49.95 -6.43 20.00
N ALA A 46 -50.06 -5.13 20.33
CA ALA A 46 -49.25 -4.08 19.72
C ALA A 46 -47.76 -4.24 20.08
N ALA A 47 -47.46 -4.54 21.35
CA ALA A 47 -46.11 -4.80 21.82
C ALA A 47 -45.46 -6.00 21.12
N ARG A 48 -46.22 -7.07 20.84
CA ARG A 48 -45.74 -8.21 20.03
C ARG A 48 -45.37 -7.80 18.60
N LEU A 49 -46.21 -6.98 17.97
CA LEU A 49 -45.97 -6.49 16.61
C LEU A 49 -44.69 -5.63 16.55
N VAL A 50 -44.52 -4.73 17.53
CA VAL A 50 -43.30 -3.93 17.68
C VAL A 50 -42.09 -4.82 17.92
N ALA A 51 -42.19 -5.84 18.79
CA ALA A 51 -41.09 -6.77 19.04
C ALA A 51 -40.63 -7.50 17.77
N VAL A 52 -41.57 -7.98 16.93
CA VAL A 52 -41.24 -8.64 15.66
C VAL A 52 -40.61 -7.66 14.67
N MET A 53 -41.13 -6.44 14.56
CA MET A 53 -40.56 -5.41 13.69
C MET A 53 -39.14 -5.03 14.10
N VAL A 54 -38.89 -4.86 15.40
CA VAL A 54 -37.56 -4.55 15.95
C VAL A 54 -36.62 -5.75 15.76
N ALA A 55 -37.10 -6.99 15.89
CA ALA A 55 -36.30 -8.19 15.63
C ALA A 55 -35.84 -8.25 14.18
N LEU A 56 -36.75 -8.00 13.22
CA LEU A 56 -36.41 -7.95 11.79
C LEU A 56 -35.42 -6.83 11.49
N LEU A 57 -35.60 -5.66 12.11
CA LEU A 57 -34.68 -4.53 11.97
C LEU A 57 -33.28 -4.90 12.47
N ILE A 58 -33.15 -5.48 13.66
CA ILE A 58 -31.86 -5.91 14.22
C ILE A 58 -31.21 -6.96 13.31
N CYS A 59 -31.98 -7.96 12.84
CA CYS A 59 -31.46 -8.99 11.94
C CYS A 59 -30.92 -8.38 10.64
N PHE A 60 -31.63 -7.39 10.08
CA PHE A 60 -31.18 -6.65 8.90
C PHE A 60 -29.91 -5.84 9.16
N LEU A 61 -29.83 -5.08 10.27
CA LEU A 61 -28.64 -4.29 10.62
C LEU A 61 -27.41 -5.19 10.85
N VAL A 62 -27.58 -6.31 11.55
CA VAL A 62 -26.50 -7.29 11.77
C VAL A 62 -26.05 -7.89 10.44
N GLY A 63 -27.00 -8.27 9.57
CA GLY A 63 -26.68 -8.79 8.24
C GLY A 63 -25.88 -7.81 7.39
N PHE A 64 -26.28 -6.53 7.37
CA PHE A 64 -25.57 -5.48 6.65
C PHE A 64 -24.14 -5.31 7.18
N ARG A 65 -23.99 -5.25 8.51
CA ARG A 65 -22.69 -5.08 9.16
C ARG A 65 -21.73 -6.25 8.91
N VAL A 66 -22.24 -7.49 8.91
CA VAL A 66 -21.44 -8.68 8.56
C VAL A 66 -21.01 -8.68 7.08
N ALA A 67 -21.83 -8.11 6.19
CA ALA A 67 -21.46 -7.95 4.79
C ALA A 67 -20.34 -6.92 4.62
N ASP A 68 -20.43 -5.79 5.34
CA ASP A 68 -19.44 -4.70 5.30
C ASP A 68 -18.08 -5.14 5.86
N GLU A 69 -18.07 -5.79 7.03
CA GLU A 69 -16.86 -6.32 7.66
C GLU A 69 -16.14 -7.36 6.75
N ARG A 70 -16.88 -8.07 5.89
CA ARG A 70 -16.30 -9.00 4.91
C ARG A 70 -15.62 -8.29 3.76
N GLU A 71 -16.13 -7.14 3.31
CA GLU A 71 -15.47 -6.35 2.27
C GLU A 71 -14.20 -5.68 2.81
N GLU A 72 -14.26 -5.11 4.01
CA GLU A 72 -13.09 -4.54 4.68
C GLU A 72 -12.00 -5.59 4.90
N ALA A 73 -12.36 -6.81 5.35
CA ALA A 73 -11.40 -7.90 5.54
C ALA A 73 -10.75 -8.34 4.22
N LYS A 74 -11.48 -8.33 3.10
CA LYS A 74 -10.91 -8.61 1.77
C LYS A 74 -9.94 -7.52 1.34
N ASN A 75 -10.28 -6.25 1.56
CA ASN A 75 -9.42 -5.12 1.23
C ASN A 75 -8.12 -5.14 2.07
N LEU A 76 -8.22 -5.42 3.37
CA LEU A 76 -7.07 -5.59 4.25
C LEU A 76 -6.17 -6.75 3.81
N ARG A 77 -6.74 -7.88 3.36
CA ARG A 77 -5.96 -9.00 2.81
C ARG A 77 -5.27 -8.63 1.50
N ALA A 78 -5.95 -7.89 0.62
CA ALA A 78 -5.38 -7.43 -0.65
C ALA A 78 -4.20 -6.47 -0.43
N THR A 79 -4.34 -5.53 0.53
CA THR A 79 -3.27 -4.59 0.88
C THR A 79 -2.08 -5.29 1.53
N LEU A 80 -2.30 -6.31 2.36
CA LEU A 80 -1.22 -7.13 2.92
C LEU A 80 -0.48 -7.91 1.83
N ALA A 81 -1.20 -8.56 0.92
CA ALA A 81 -0.59 -9.30 -0.19
C ALA A 81 0.26 -8.40 -1.11
N ALA A 82 -0.22 -7.18 -1.39
CA ALA A 82 0.54 -6.20 -2.15
C ALA A 82 1.84 -5.79 -1.45
N ARG A 83 1.79 -5.54 -0.13
CA ARG A 83 2.99 -5.19 0.65
C ARG A 83 3.99 -6.34 0.74
N GLU A 84 3.52 -7.58 0.85
CA GLU A 84 4.39 -8.75 0.83
C GLU A 84 5.10 -8.90 -0.53
N ALA A 85 4.38 -8.70 -1.63
CA ALA A 85 4.96 -8.71 -2.97
C ALA A 85 6.02 -7.62 -3.15
N ASP A 86 5.78 -6.39 -2.67
CA ASP A 86 6.75 -5.30 -2.70
C ASP A 86 8.00 -5.63 -1.87
N LEU A 87 7.84 -6.24 -0.70
CA LEU A 87 8.96 -6.66 0.13
C LEU A 87 9.79 -7.75 -0.55
N GLU A 88 9.14 -8.74 -1.16
CA GLU A 88 9.85 -9.78 -1.90
C GLU A 88 10.61 -9.20 -3.10
N ASN A 89 9.99 -8.30 -3.85
CA ASN A 89 10.61 -7.63 -4.97
C ASN A 89 11.81 -6.77 -4.52
N SER A 90 11.67 -6.03 -3.41
CA SER A 90 12.77 -5.24 -2.84
C SER A 90 13.95 -6.10 -2.37
N ARG A 91 13.68 -7.32 -1.86
CA ARG A 91 14.73 -8.28 -1.47
C ARG A 91 15.46 -8.83 -2.68
N LYS A 92 14.73 -9.19 -3.74
CA LYS A 92 15.32 -9.65 -5.00
C LYS A 92 16.18 -8.55 -5.63
N ALA A 93 15.65 -7.33 -5.74
CA ALA A 93 16.40 -6.19 -6.26
C ALA A 93 17.70 -5.94 -5.48
N ARG A 94 17.67 -5.99 -4.14
CA ARG A 94 18.89 -5.85 -3.32
C ARG A 94 19.89 -6.98 -3.54
N ALA A 95 19.43 -8.22 -3.71
CA ALA A 95 20.30 -9.35 -4.00
C ALA A 95 20.96 -9.21 -5.37
N ASP A 96 20.19 -8.79 -6.39
CA ASP A 96 20.69 -8.56 -7.75
C ASP A 96 21.68 -7.40 -7.80
N ASP A 97 21.43 -6.31 -7.07
CA ASP A 97 22.34 -5.17 -6.95
C ASP A 97 23.66 -5.57 -6.26
N ALA A 98 23.60 -6.43 -5.24
CA ALA A 98 24.79 -6.95 -4.57
C ALA A 98 25.64 -7.83 -5.51
N LEU A 99 25.01 -8.68 -6.34
CA LEU A 99 25.71 -9.47 -7.33
C LEU A 99 26.33 -8.61 -8.44
N ARG A 100 25.58 -7.59 -8.88
CA ARG A 100 26.04 -6.65 -9.92
C ARG A 100 27.20 -5.79 -9.45
N SER A 101 27.14 -5.25 -8.23
CA SER A 101 28.23 -4.48 -7.63
C SER A 101 29.49 -5.32 -7.47
N ALA A 102 29.37 -6.55 -6.93
CA ALA A 102 30.50 -7.46 -6.81
C ALA A 102 31.14 -7.82 -8.17
N ALA A 103 30.35 -7.95 -9.23
CA ALA A 103 30.86 -8.19 -10.58
C ALA A 103 31.63 -6.97 -11.14
N ILE A 104 31.13 -5.76 -10.86
CA ILE A 104 31.80 -4.51 -11.27
C ILE A 104 33.12 -4.34 -10.52
N GLU A 105 33.16 -4.59 -9.21
CA GLU A 105 34.38 -4.51 -8.40
C GLU A 105 35.47 -5.46 -8.94
N ARG A 106 35.13 -6.73 -9.19
CA ARG A 106 36.09 -7.68 -9.78
C ARG A 106 36.60 -7.23 -11.16
N GLY A 107 35.71 -6.68 -11.99
CA GLY A 107 36.07 -6.16 -13.30
C GLY A 107 36.97 -4.93 -13.21
N ALA A 108 36.71 -4.03 -12.27
CA ALA A 108 37.52 -2.85 -11.99
C ALA A 108 38.90 -3.23 -11.45
N ASP A 109 38.98 -4.19 -10.53
CA ASP A 109 40.25 -4.69 -9.99
C ASP A 109 41.11 -5.35 -11.06
N ALA A 110 40.51 -6.14 -11.96
CA ALA A 110 41.23 -6.77 -13.07
C ALA A 110 41.82 -5.71 -14.03
N ARG A 111 41.04 -4.67 -14.36
CA ARG A 111 41.51 -3.56 -15.20
C ARG A 111 42.59 -2.72 -14.50
N SER A 112 42.40 -2.44 -13.21
CA SER A 112 43.39 -1.71 -12.40
C SER A 112 44.75 -2.42 -12.40
N LYS A 113 44.76 -3.75 -12.28
CA LYS A 113 45.99 -4.56 -12.38
C LYS A 113 46.60 -4.53 -13.78
N SER A 114 45.80 -4.72 -14.83
CA SER A 114 46.32 -4.67 -16.21
C SER A 114 46.89 -3.29 -16.55
N ASP A 115 46.23 -2.23 -16.11
CA ASP A 115 46.66 -0.85 -16.34
C ASP A 115 47.94 -0.56 -15.56
N ALA A 116 48.08 -1.04 -14.31
CA ALA A 116 49.31 -0.91 -13.53
C ALA A 116 50.49 -1.63 -14.19
N GLU A 117 50.28 -2.85 -14.68
CA GLU A 117 51.30 -3.61 -15.43
C GLU A 117 51.69 -2.88 -16.72
N TYR A 118 50.70 -2.40 -17.49
CA TYR A 118 50.94 -1.62 -18.71
C TYR A 118 51.74 -0.36 -18.40
N ILE A 119 51.30 0.46 -17.44
CA ILE A 119 52.00 1.70 -17.03
C ILE A 119 53.43 1.41 -16.59
N SER A 120 53.66 0.32 -15.84
CA SER A 120 55.01 -0.06 -15.40
C SER A 120 55.93 -0.50 -16.54
N ALA A 121 55.35 -1.00 -17.65
CA ALA A 121 56.09 -1.40 -18.83
C ALA A 121 56.40 -0.22 -19.79
N LEU A 122 55.75 0.93 -19.62
CA LEU A 122 56.11 2.13 -20.36
C LEU A 122 57.40 2.71 -19.78
N GLU A 123 58.48 2.72 -20.57
CA GLU A 123 59.64 3.54 -20.27
C GLU A 123 59.25 5.01 -20.30
N ALA A 124 59.61 5.74 -19.25
CA ALA A 124 59.42 7.18 -19.18
C ALA A 124 60.24 7.86 -20.30
N SER A 125 59.59 8.17 -21.42
CA SER A 125 60.24 8.89 -22.51
C SER A 125 60.58 10.31 -22.02
N SER A 126 61.86 10.69 -22.12
CA SER A 126 62.36 12.03 -21.80
C SER A 126 61.84 13.12 -22.75
N ALA A 127 61.09 12.76 -23.79
CA ALA A 127 60.49 13.68 -24.74
C ALA A 127 59.25 14.41 -24.22
N CYS A 128 58.62 13.93 -23.14
CA CYS A 128 57.50 14.59 -22.47
C CYS A 128 57.86 14.82 -20.99
N PRO A 129 58.53 15.94 -20.64
CA PRO A 129 58.72 16.27 -19.24
C PRO A 129 57.34 16.49 -18.60
N PHE A 130 57.02 15.66 -17.61
CA PHE A 130 55.90 15.91 -16.71
C PHE A 130 56.24 17.20 -15.96
N ASP A 131 55.68 18.35 -16.36
CA ASP A 131 55.91 19.61 -15.67
C ASP A 131 55.00 19.64 -14.41
N PRO A 132 55.55 19.51 -13.19
CA PRO A 132 54.75 19.51 -11.97
C PRO A 132 54.05 20.86 -11.72
N GLY A 133 54.37 21.91 -12.48
CA GLY A 133 53.66 23.19 -12.48
C GLY A 133 52.21 23.13 -12.98
N ASP A 134 51.89 22.17 -13.87
CA ASP A 134 50.55 22.06 -14.47
C ASP A 134 49.54 21.35 -13.55
N ALA A 135 50.02 20.53 -12.59
CA ALA A 135 49.18 19.86 -11.61
C ALA A 135 48.65 20.80 -10.50
N ARG A 136 49.25 21.98 -10.34
CA ARG A 136 48.81 23.01 -9.36
C ARG A 136 48.25 24.27 -10.01
N GLY A 137 48.36 24.41 -11.32
CA GLY A 137 47.98 25.61 -12.05
C GLY A 137 46.94 25.32 -13.12
N GLY A 138 45.67 25.29 -12.74
CA GLY A 138 44.58 25.46 -13.70
C GLY A 138 44.73 26.82 -14.40
N ARG A 139 45.40 26.85 -15.55
CA ARG A 139 45.39 28.00 -16.46
C ARG A 139 44.17 27.88 -17.38
N PRO A 140 43.31 28.91 -17.44
CA PRO A 140 42.17 28.93 -18.34
C PRO A 140 42.70 29.22 -19.75
N GLY A 141 42.76 28.21 -20.60
CA GLY A 141 43.41 28.34 -21.91
C GLY A 141 42.96 27.33 -22.94
N GLY A 142 41.72 27.46 -23.42
CA GLY A 142 41.38 27.14 -24.80
C GLY A 142 41.21 25.66 -25.17
N LEU A 143 40.22 24.99 -24.61
CA LEU A 143 39.61 23.84 -25.28
C LEU A 143 38.44 24.33 -26.14
N ARG A 144 38.59 24.12 -27.45
CA ARG A 144 37.62 24.40 -28.53
C ARG A 144 36.25 23.80 -28.16
N PRO A 145 35.13 24.48 -28.46
CA PRO A 145 33.82 23.91 -28.21
C PRO A 145 33.68 22.61 -28.98
N PHE A 146 33.45 21.52 -28.26
CA PHE A 146 33.07 20.23 -28.82
C PHE A 146 31.72 20.44 -29.52
N SER A 147 31.75 20.50 -30.85
CA SER A 147 30.57 20.61 -31.69
C SER A 147 29.68 19.39 -31.43
N ALA A 148 28.43 19.68 -31.06
CA ALA A 148 27.36 18.71 -30.89
C ALA A 148 27.15 17.91 -32.19
N GLY A 149 27.38 16.59 -32.12
CA GLY A 149 27.21 15.70 -33.25
C GLY A 149 26.70 14.33 -32.82
N GLY A 150 25.37 14.20 -32.73
CA GLY A 150 24.66 12.98 -33.11
C GLY A 150 24.50 11.87 -32.05
N ALA A 151 23.31 11.79 -31.47
CA ALA A 151 22.38 10.65 -31.58
C ALA A 151 21.55 10.46 -30.29
N SER A 152 20.62 11.38 -30.06
CA SER A 152 19.42 11.11 -29.27
C SER A 152 18.61 10.04 -30.01
N ARG A 153 18.85 8.76 -29.70
CA ARG A 153 17.91 7.69 -30.03
C ARG A 153 16.64 7.95 -29.22
N SER A 154 15.60 8.45 -29.89
CA SER A 154 14.25 8.44 -29.36
C SER A 154 13.87 6.99 -29.08
N LEU A 155 13.71 6.64 -27.80
CA LEU A 155 12.97 5.45 -27.41
C LEU A 155 11.54 5.63 -27.92
N ALA A 156 11.12 4.79 -28.87
CA ALA A 156 9.73 4.68 -29.25
C ALA A 156 8.91 4.18 -28.04
N PRO A 157 7.72 4.73 -27.75
CA PRO A 157 6.83 4.15 -26.77
C PRO A 157 6.30 2.79 -27.25
N ALA A 158 6.25 1.83 -26.34
CA ALA A 158 5.70 0.49 -26.56
C ALA A 158 4.24 0.57 -27.04
N PRO A 159 3.79 -0.28 -27.98
CA PRO A 159 2.38 -0.37 -28.32
C PRO A 159 1.59 -0.96 -27.15
N ALA A 160 0.72 -0.12 -26.59
CA ALA A 160 -0.35 -0.54 -25.73
C ALA A 160 -1.46 -1.21 -26.55
N GLY A 161 -1.73 -2.48 -26.25
CA GLY A 161 -3.04 -3.10 -26.38
C GLY A 161 -3.28 -3.96 -27.63
N ALA A 162 -3.65 -5.23 -27.42
CA ALA A 162 -4.97 -5.74 -27.79
C ALA A 162 -5.12 -7.24 -27.46
N ARG A 163 -6.09 -7.54 -26.59
CA ARG A 163 -6.99 -8.71 -26.53
C ARG A 163 -6.42 -10.10 -26.33
#